data_AF-A0A915EB90-F1
#
_entry.id   AF-A0A915EB90-F1
#
_cell.length_a   1.000
_cell.length_b   1.000
_cell.length_c   1.000
_cell.angle_alpha   90.00
_cell.angle_beta   90.00
_cell.angle_gamma   90.00
#
_symmetry.space_group_name_H-M   'P 1'
#
loop_
_entity.id
_entity.type
_entity.pdbx_description
1 polymer ?
#
loop_
_entity_poly.entity_id
_entity_poly.type
_entity_poly.pdbx_seq_one_letter_code
_entity_poly.pdbx_strand_id
1 'polypeptide(L)'
;MPKVDVVLRTMRDYLEAASDDEQVKKSKKPSSRGNSQFLKEIKQSPKTPVVEHGDQTLLERIRSKENALKSAKKNPDAEKRIAILQLLKKSMVEVICSHFGLKNVSGMNLIQLMPLVVLSCGQMNKKKFIEHIDVLCEVAPKLCSKDSFLGTTCLKLAEVRADKILECIDEELKKSQEEQLLYN
;
A
#
# COMPACT_ATOMS: atom_id res chain seq x y z
N MET A 1 13.28 -39.78 15.15
CA MET A 1 13.94 -38.51 14.76
C MET A 1 14.20 -38.54 13.26
N PRO A 2 13.43 -37.84 12.42
CA PRO A 2 13.73 -37.76 11.01
C PRO A 2 14.91 -36.82 10.78
N LYS A 3 15.78 -37.21 9.85
CA LYS A 3 17.08 -36.59 9.56
C LYS A 3 16.88 -35.26 8.83
N VAL A 4 17.69 -34.27 9.20
CA VAL A 4 17.73 -32.88 8.72
C VAL A 4 17.88 -32.78 7.18
N ASP A 5 18.28 -33.86 6.51
CA ASP A 5 18.52 -33.91 5.06
C ASP A 5 17.26 -33.90 4.17
N VAL A 6 16.08 -34.24 4.70
CA VAL A 6 14.85 -34.31 3.87
C VAL A 6 14.23 -32.92 3.65
N VAL A 7 14.37 -32.01 4.63
CA VAL A 7 13.76 -30.67 4.58
C VAL A 7 14.53 -29.73 3.65
N LEU A 8 15.86 -29.86 3.59
CA LEU A 8 16.68 -29.06 2.67
C LEU A 8 16.51 -29.46 1.21
N ARG A 9 16.14 -30.72 0.95
CA ARG A 9 15.93 -31.22 -0.41
C ARG A 9 14.61 -30.69 -1.00
N THR A 10 13.57 -30.55 -0.18
CA THR A 10 12.28 -29.97 -0.62
C THR A 10 12.35 -28.46 -0.85
N MET A 11 13.13 -27.70 -0.06
CA MET A 11 13.27 -26.25 -0.29
C MET A 11 14.08 -25.91 -1.55
N ARG A 12 14.97 -26.81 -2.00
CA ARG A 12 15.70 -26.65 -3.27
C ARG A 12 14.77 -26.76 -4.48
N ASP A 13 13.84 -27.72 -4.45
CA ASP A 13 12.88 -27.93 -5.55
C ASP A 13 11.88 -26.76 -5.71
N TYR A 14 11.58 -26.02 -4.63
CA TYR A 14 10.74 -24.81 -4.71
C TYR A 14 11.44 -23.58 -5.31
N LEU A 15 12.78 -23.50 -5.20
CA LEU A 15 13.55 -22.38 -5.76
C LEU A 15 13.93 -22.61 -7.23
N GLU A 16 14.05 -23.88 -7.67
CA GLU A 16 14.37 -24.24 -9.06
C GLU A 16 13.15 -24.14 -9.99
N ALA A 17 11.92 -24.21 -9.45
CA ALA A 17 10.68 -23.98 -10.21
C ALA A 17 10.33 -22.49 -10.45
N ALA A 18 11.13 -21.55 -9.91
CA ALA A 18 10.84 -20.12 -9.96
C ALA A 18 11.79 -19.32 -10.87
N SER A 19 12.62 -19.98 -11.68
CA SER A 19 13.70 -19.31 -12.42
C SER A 19 13.69 -19.47 -13.95
N ASP A 20 12.55 -19.82 -14.56
CA ASP A 20 12.36 -19.75 -16.02
C ASP A 20 11.08 -18.98 -16.38
N ASP A 21 11.18 -17.63 -16.43
CA ASP A 21 10.29 -16.80 -17.27
C ASP A 21 10.85 -15.37 -17.43
N GLU A 22 12.00 -15.26 -18.10
CA GLU A 22 12.33 -14.09 -18.91
C GLU A 22 12.43 -14.50 -20.38
N GLN A 23 11.36 -14.28 -21.17
CA GLN A 23 11.51 -14.01 -22.61
C GLN A 23 10.53 -12.95 -23.12
N VAL A 24 11.11 -11.77 -23.29
CA VAL A 24 10.85 -10.71 -24.27
C VAL A 24 10.11 -11.18 -25.54
N LYS A 25 8.88 -10.72 -25.77
CA LYS A 25 8.22 -10.78 -27.09
C LYS A 25 8.42 -9.47 -27.87
N LYS A 26 9.45 -9.46 -28.73
CA LYS A 26 9.49 -8.64 -29.96
C LYS A 26 8.66 -9.35 -31.03
N SER A 27 7.65 -8.71 -31.60
CA SER A 27 6.97 -9.21 -32.80
C SER A 27 6.91 -8.15 -33.89
N LYS A 28 7.59 -8.48 -34.99
CA LYS A 28 7.76 -7.74 -36.24
C LYS A 28 6.45 -7.66 -37.03
N LYS A 29 6.32 -6.57 -37.79
CA LYS A 29 5.39 -6.40 -38.93
C LYS A 29 5.55 -7.55 -39.94
N PRO A 30 4.46 -7.89 -40.65
CA PRO A 30 4.56 -8.28 -42.05
C PRO A 30 3.78 -7.31 -42.96
N SER A 31 4.47 -6.87 -44.01
CA SER A 31 3.89 -6.23 -45.18
C SER A 31 3.45 -7.32 -46.15
N SER A 32 2.25 -7.21 -46.71
CA SER A 32 2.02 -7.65 -48.09
C SER A 32 0.89 -6.84 -48.72
N ARG A 33 1.22 -6.21 -49.85
CA ARG A 33 0.32 -5.53 -50.79
C ARG A 33 -0.68 -6.51 -51.39
N GLY A 34 -1.89 -6.02 -51.66
CA GLY A 34 -2.88 -6.68 -52.51
C GLY A 34 -4.19 -5.89 -52.58
N ASN A 35 -4.23 -4.85 -53.42
CA ASN A 35 -5.46 -4.21 -53.87
C ASN A 35 -6.15 -5.14 -54.88
N SER A 36 -7.45 -5.40 -54.73
CA SER A 36 -8.50 -4.88 -55.63
C SER A 36 -9.81 -5.67 -55.49
N GLN A 37 -10.89 -4.91 -55.20
CA GLN A 37 -12.26 -5.03 -55.71
C GLN A 37 -12.92 -6.42 -55.85
N PHE A 38 -14.08 -6.63 -55.20
CA PHE A 38 -15.40 -6.56 -55.86
C PHE A 38 -16.58 -6.72 -54.88
N LEU A 39 -17.67 -6.01 -55.20
CA LEU A 39 -18.95 -5.86 -54.50
C LEU A 39 -19.78 -7.15 -54.35
N LYS A 40 -20.66 -7.15 -53.33
CA LYS A 40 -22.04 -7.71 -53.22
C LYS A 40 -22.31 -8.09 -51.75
N GLU A 41 -23.47 -7.99 -51.11
CA GLU A 41 -24.80 -7.44 -51.38
C GLU A 41 -25.52 -7.45 -50.01
N ILE A 42 -26.53 -6.58 -49.89
CA ILE A 42 -27.35 -6.28 -48.71
C ILE A 42 -28.14 -7.51 -48.22
N LYS A 43 -28.17 -7.77 -46.90
CA LYS A 43 -29.36 -8.33 -46.20
C LYS A 43 -29.52 -7.75 -44.78
N GLN A 44 -30.78 -7.48 -44.44
CA GLN A 44 -31.30 -6.70 -43.32
C GLN A 44 -31.26 -7.45 -41.97
N SER A 45 -30.93 -6.70 -40.90
CA SER A 45 -31.40 -6.64 -39.48
C SER A 45 -31.95 -7.89 -38.76
N PRO A 46 -31.81 -8.03 -37.41
CA PRO A 46 -32.59 -7.18 -36.48
C PRO A 46 -31.89 -6.71 -35.18
N LYS A 47 -32.13 -5.44 -34.85
CA LYS A 47 -32.25 -4.77 -33.53
C LYS A 47 -31.45 -5.33 -32.33
N THR A 48 -30.40 -4.60 -31.95
CA THR A 48 -29.91 -4.50 -30.57
C THR A 48 -30.06 -3.04 -30.10
N PRO A 49 -30.30 -2.79 -28.80
CA PRO A 49 -30.75 -1.49 -28.31
C PRO A 49 -29.65 -0.45 -28.43
N VAL A 50 -30.01 0.70 -28.99
CA VAL A 50 -29.23 1.93 -28.94
C VAL A 50 -29.14 2.33 -27.47
N VAL A 51 -27.96 2.16 -26.86
CA VAL A 51 -27.62 2.93 -25.67
C VAL A 51 -27.43 4.35 -26.16
N GLU A 52 -28.42 5.20 -25.93
CA GLU A 52 -28.32 6.64 -26.13
C GLU A 52 -27.23 7.17 -25.18
N HIS A 53 -25.98 7.17 -25.65
CA HIS A 53 -25.02 8.13 -25.16
C HIS A 53 -25.50 9.49 -25.66
N GLY A 54 -26.33 10.15 -24.85
CA GLY A 54 -26.72 11.53 -25.08
C GLY A 54 -25.48 12.34 -25.46
N ASP A 55 -25.57 13.02 -26.60
CA ASP A 55 -24.47 13.73 -27.26
C ASP A 55 -23.91 14.82 -26.33
N GLN A 56 -23.04 14.43 -25.41
CA GLN A 56 -22.23 15.38 -24.67
C GLN A 56 -21.32 16.07 -25.67
N THR A 57 -21.52 17.38 -25.77
CA THR A 57 -20.73 18.24 -26.61
C THR A 57 -19.25 18.09 -26.25
N LEU A 58 -18.35 18.29 -27.21
CA LEU A 58 -16.91 18.19 -26.97
C LEU A 58 -16.47 19.07 -25.78
N LEU A 59 -17.11 20.24 -25.63
CA LEU A 59 -16.90 21.16 -24.51
C LEU A 59 -17.37 20.61 -23.17
N GLU A 60 -18.50 19.91 -23.10
CA GLU A 60 -18.95 19.23 -21.88
C GLU A 60 -18.03 18.08 -21.51
N ARG A 61 -17.50 17.35 -22.49
CA ARG A 61 -16.47 16.34 -22.26
C ARG A 61 -15.16 16.94 -21.76
N ILE A 62 -14.75 18.10 -22.29
CA ILE A 62 -13.56 18.82 -21.82
C ILE A 62 -13.78 19.34 -20.40
N ARG A 63 -14.91 20.00 -20.11
CA ARG A 63 -15.25 20.45 -18.75
C ARG A 63 -15.37 19.29 -17.76
N SER A 64 -15.94 18.16 -18.18
CA SER A 64 -16.03 16.97 -17.35
C SER A 64 -14.66 16.36 -17.07
N LYS A 65 -13.75 16.34 -18.07
CA LYS A 65 -12.37 15.89 -17.87
C LYS A 65 -11.56 16.85 -17.00
N GLU A 66 -11.72 18.16 -17.17
CA GLU A 66 -11.05 19.16 -16.33
C GLU A 66 -11.58 19.16 -14.91
N ASN A 67 -12.89 18.99 -14.71
CA ASN A 67 -13.48 18.83 -13.38
C ASN A 67 -13.05 17.51 -12.74
N ALA A 68 -12.97 16.41 -13.51
CA ALA A 68 -12.42 15.14 -13.02
C ALA A 68 -10.94 15.27 -12.62
N LEU A 69 -10.13 16.01 -13.39
CA LEU A 69 -8.73 16.31 -13.08
C LEU A 69 -8.58 17.25 -11.88
N LYS A 70 -9.50 18.20 -11.69
CA LYS A 70 -9.54 19.09 -10.51
C LYS A 70 -9.94 18.33 -9.25
N SER A 71 -10.94 17.45 -9.33
CA SER A 71 -11.32 16.54 -8.22
C SER A 71 -10.30 15.42 -7.95
N ALA A 72 -9.36 15.20 -8.88
CA ALA A 72 -8.28 14.22 -8.72
C ALA A 72 -7.00 14.80 -8.11
N LYS A 73 -6.96 16.10 -7.79
CA LYS A 73 -5.85 16.69 -7.02
C LYS A 73 -6.01 16.37 -5.52
N LYS A 74 -6.17 15.09 -5.19
CA LYS A 74 -6.06 14.63 -3.81
C LYS A 74 -4.62 14.81 -3.37
N ASN A 75 -4.41 15.33 -2.15
CA ASN A 75 -3.09 15.52 -1.60
C ASN A 75 -2.47 14.12 -1.33
N PRO A 76 -1.49 13.66 -2.13
CA PRO A 76 -0.97 12.31 -2.04
C PRO A 76 -0.24 12.06 -0.72
N ASP A 77 0.23 13.11 -0.04
CA ASP A 77 0.93 12.98 1.23
C ASP A 77 -0.05 12.85 2.40
N ALA A 78 -1.21 13.53 2.33
CA ALA A 78 -2.29 13.33 3.28
C ALA A 78 -2.86 11.90 3.19
N GLU A 79 -3.04 11.36 1.97
CA GLU A 79 -3.51 9.99 1.78
C GLU A 79 -2.53 8.96 2.36
N LYS A 80 -1.22 9.15 2.15
CA LYS A 80 -0.19 8.30 2.75
C LYS A 80 -0.23 8.37 4.28
N ARG A 81 -0.34 9.57 4.86
CA ARG A 81 -0.39 9.76 6.32
C ARG A 81 -1.61 9.03 6.90
N ILE A 82 -2.79 9.16 6.29
CA ILE A 82 -3.99 8.42 6.71
C ILE A 82 -3.79 6.92 6.61
N ALA A 83 -3.20 6.41 5.52
CA ALA A 83 -2.95 4.98 5.36
C ALA A 83 -2.00 4.43 6.45
N ILE A 84 -0.96 5.19 6.81
CA ILE A 84 -0.03 4.85 7.90
C ILE A 84 -0.79 4.82 9.23
N LEU A 85 -1.55 5.86 9.55
CA LEU A 85 -2.33 5.95 10.79
C LEU A 85 -3.36 4.83 10.92
N GLN A 86 -4.02 4.45 9.82
CA GLN A 86 -4.94 3.31 9.80
C GLN A 86 -4.24 1.99 10.13
N LEU A 87 -3.04 1.76 9.57
CA LEU A 87 -2.28 0.54 9.88
C LEU A 87 -1.77 0.55 11.32
N LEU A 88 -1.33 1.72 11.82
CA LEU A 88 -0.94 1.91 13.21
C LEU A 88 -2.08 1.54 14.15
N LYS A 89 -3.27 2.09 13.90
CA LYS A 89 -4.49 1.80 14.67
C LYS A 89 -4.89 0.33 14.60
N LYS A 90 -4.89 -0.26 13.41
CA LYS A 90 -5.48 -1.58 13.16
C LYS A 90 -4.71 -2.73 13.81
N SER A 91 -3.38 -2.65 13.85
CA SER A 91 -2.57 -3.79 14.29
C SER A 91 -1.23 -3.42 14.90
N MET A 92 -0.53 -2.40 14.38
CA MET A 92 0.87 -2.20 14.74
C MET A 92 1.06 -1.72 16.18
N VAL A 93 0.17 -0.85 16.70
CA VAL A 93 0.25 -0.40 18.10
C VAL A 93 0.03 -1.55 19.08
N GLU A 94 -0.97 -2.39 18.84
CA GLU A 94 -1.27 -3.55 19.70
C GLU A 94 -0.09 -4.51 19.75
N VAL A 95 0.50 -4.82 18.60
CA VAL A 95 1.66 -5.71 18.49
C VAL A 95 2.86 -5.13 19.24
N ILE A 96 3.17 -3.84 19.02
CA ILE A 96 4.27 -3.16 19.71
C ILE A 96 4.03 -3.18 21.23
N CYS A 97 2.88 -2.73 21.70
CA CYS A 97 2.57 -2.66 23.13
C CYS A 97 2.59 -4.04 23.78
N SER A 98 2.04 -5.05 23.12
CA SER A 98 2.07 -6.44 23.59
C SER A 98 3.51 -6.92 23.79
N HIS A 99 4.41 -6.65 22.85
CA HIS A 99 5.81 -7.06 22.97
C HIS A 99 6.58 -6.29 24.06
N PHE A 100 6.30 -5.00 24.23
CA PHE A 100 6.88 -4.20 25.33
C PHE A 100 6.39 -4.70 26.69
N GLY A 101 5.10 -5.02 26.81
CA GLY A 101 4.50 -5.61 28.01
C GLY A 101 5.05 -7.00 28.32
N LEU A 102 5.16 -7.88 27.32
CA LEU A 102 5.71 -9.23 27.49
C LEU A 102 7.19 -9.21 27.94
N LYS A 103 7.99 -8.27 27.42
CA LYS A 103 9.41 -8.15 27.80
C LYS A 103 9.64 -7.28 29.03
N ASN A 104 8.63 -6.57 29.54
CA ASN A 104 8.75 -5.60 30.63
C ASN A 104 9.91 -4.60 30.42
N VAL A 105 10.08 -4.10 29.20
CA VAL A 105 11.10 -3.10 28.86
C VAL A 105 10.46 -1.77 28.48
N SER A 106 11.13 -0.67 28.82
CA SER A 106 10.73 0.68 28.39
C SER A 106 11.30 1.08 27.03
N GLY A 107 12.25 0.30 26.49
CA GLY A 107 12.89 0.58 25.20
C GLY A 107 13.27 -0.69 24.45
N MET A 108 13.10 -0.67 23.12
CA MET A 108 13.44 -1.80 22.25
C MET A 108 14.12 -1.33 20.96
N ASN A 109 15.14 -2.06 20.54
CA ASN A 109 15.84 -1.82 19.29
C ASN A 109 14.90 -2.03 18.09
N LEU A 110 14.91 -1.09 17.13
CA LEU A 110 14.09 -1.20 15.92
C LEU A 110 14.41 -2.45 15.08
N ILE A 111 15.67 -2.91 15.10
CA ILE A 111 16.10 -4.14 14.42
C ILE A 111 15.40 -5.38 15.03
N GLN A 112 15.16 -5.38 16.34
CA GLN A 112 14.47 -6.47 17.02
C GLN A 112 12.95 -6.35 16.91
N LEU A 113 12.43 -5.12 16.85
CA LEU A 113 10.99 -4.86 16.75
C LEU A 113 10.45 -5.12 15.35
N MET A 114 11.23 -4.82 14.31
CA MET A 114 10.78 -4.94 12.91
C MET A 114 10.30 -6.35 12.54
N PRO A 115 11.02 -7.46 12.82
CA PRO A 115 10.55 -8.79 12.48
C PRO A 115 9.21 -9.14 13.13
N LEU A 116 8.98 -8.68 14.36
CA LEU A 116 7.74 -8.91 15.10
C LEU A 116 6.56 -8.21 14.42
N VAL A 117 6.76 -6.95 14.05
CA VAL A 117 5.74 -6.16 13.35
C VAL A 117 5.47 -6.69 11.94
N VAL A 118 6.51 -7.12 11.20
CA VAL A 118 6.36 -7.72 9.86
C VAL A 118 5.53 -9.00 9.91
N LEU A 119 5.74 -9.84 10.93
CA LEU A 119 4.95 -11.07 11.10
C LEU A 119 3.47 -10.78 11.31
N SER A 120 3.12 -9.73 12.06
CA SER A 120 1.73 -9.42 12.40
C SER A 120 1.03 -8.48 11.40
N CYS A 121 1.76 -7.58 10.75
CA CYS A 121 1.21 -6.53 9.88
C CYS A 121 1.41 -6.81 8.38
N GLY A 122 2.11 -7.89 8.02
CA GLY A 122 2.37 -8.29 6.64
C GLY A 122 3.69 -7.76 6.05
N GLN A 123 3.81 -7.80 4.71
CA GLN A 123 5.05 -7.46 3.99
C GLN A 123 5.42 -5.98 4.14
N MET A 124 6.26 -5.67 5.14
CA MET A 124 6.78 -4.35 5.43
C MET A 124 8.30 -4.34 5.30
N ASN A 125 8.85 -3.40 4.52
CA ASN A 125 10.29 -3.23 4.39
C ASN A 125 10.83 -2.29 5.49
N LYS A 126 12.17 -2.27 5.66
CA LYS A 126 12.82 -1.46 6.71
C LYS A 126 12.48 0.02 6.62
N LYS A 127 12.42 0.58 5.41
CA LYS A 127 12.11 2.00 5.19
C LYS A 127 10.69 2.34 5.64
N LYS A 128 9.71 1.57 5.20
CA LYS A 128 8.30 1.71 5.61
C LYS A 128 8.16 1.54 7.11
N PHE A 129 8.80 0.54 7.70
CA PHE A 129 8.74 0.33 9.14
C PHE A 129 9.22 1.57 9.92
N ILE A 130 10.37 2.13 9.54
CA ILE A 130 10.90 3.35 10.17
C ILE A 130 9.94 4.52 9.97
N GLU A 131 9.40 4.70 8.76
CA GLU A 131 8.40 5.74 8.46
C GLU A 131 7.16 5.64 9.36
N HIS A 132 6.66 4.42 9.62
CA HIS A 132 5.49 4.22 10.49
C HIS A 132 5.84 4.51 11.96
N ILE A 133 7.04 4.15 12.41
CA ILE A 133 7.52 4.47 13.75
C ILE A 133 7.72 5.98 13.93
N ASP A 134 8.16 6.67 12.88
CA ASP A 134 8.36 8.12 12.91
C ASP A 134 7.03 8.83 13.06
N VAL A 135 6.04 8.47 12.24
CA VAL A 135 4.66 8.97 12.39
C VAL A 135 4.10 8.66 13.78
N LEU A 136 4.33 7.45 14.32
CA LEU A 136 3.88 7.09 15.65
C LEU A 136 4.48 8.01 16.74
N CYS A 137 5.77 8.35 16.62
CA CYS A 137 6.44 9.27 17.56
C CYS A 137 5.97 10.72 17.38
N GLU A 138 5.61 11.14 16.16
CA GLU A 138 5.02 12.46 15.89
C GLU A 138 3.63 12.62 16.50
N VAL A 139 2.79 11.58 16.40
CA VAL A 139 1.40 11.61 16.88
C VAL A 139 1.32 11.52 18.39
N ALA A 140 2.18 10.71 19.01
CA ALA A 140 2.17 10.48 20.45
C ALA A 140 3.53 10.78 21.10
N PRO A 141 4.07 12.01 20.99
CA PRO A 141 5.44 12.33 21.44
C PRO A 141 5.63 12.22 22.95
N LYS A 142 4.55 12.30 23.72
CA LYS A 142 4.56 12.13 25.19
C LYS A 142 4.66 10.66 25.61
N LEU A 143 4.24 9.74 24.75
CA LEU A 143 4.14 8.31 25.04
C LEU A 143 5.24 7.52 24.33
N CYS A 144 5.58 7.93 23.11
CA CYS A 144 6.52 7.28 22.22
C CYS A 144 7.66 8.25 21.88
N SER A 145 8.90 7.79 21.99
CA SER A 145 10.07 8.55 21.54
C SER A 145 11.05 7.63 20.82
N LYS A 146 11.66 8.16 19.76
CA LYS A 146 12.73 7.48 19.02
C LYS A 146 14.06 8.05 19.48
N ASP A 147 14.97 7.20 19.92
CA ASP A 147 16.29 7.59 20.40
C ASP A 147 17.36 6.75 19.70
N SER A 148 18.53 7.34 19.43
CA SER A 148 19.66 6.63 18.82
C SER A 148 20.80 6.52 19.81
N PHE A 149 21.10 5.30 20.23
CA PHE A 149 22.21 5.00 21.14
C PHE A 149 23.23 4.11 20.44
N LEU A 150 24.50 4.53 20.41
CA LEU A 150 25.61 3.77 19.82
C LEU A 150 25.34 3.28 18.38
N GLY A 151 24.75 4.13 17.55
CA GLY A 151 24.42 3.80 16.15
C GLY A 151 23.21 2.87 15.99
N THR A 152 22.55 2.49 17.09
CA THR A 152 21.33 1.69 17.06
C THR A 152 20.13 2.55 17.43
N THR A 153 19.09 2.52 16.60
CA THR A 153 17.84 3.23 16.85
C THR A 153 16.92 2.37 17.72
N CYS A 154 16.41 2.97 18.79
CA CYS A 154 15.49 2.37 19.75
C CYS A 154 14.17 3.13 19.74
N LEU A 155 13.07 2.40 19.87
CA LEU A 155 11.78 2.96 20.28
C LEU A 155 11.70 2.89 21.80
N LYS A 156 11.39 4.00 22.46
CA LYS A 156 11.10 4.08 23.89
C LYS A 156 9.62 4.38 24.09
N LEU A 157 8.99 3.63 24.99
CA LEU A 157 7.64 3.88 25.46
C LEU A 157 7.72 4.36 26.91
N ALA A 158 7.13 5.53 27.19
CA ALA A 158 7.03 6.06 28.55
C ALA A 158 6.08 5.21 29.40
N GLU A 159 5.00 4.73 28.78
CA GLU A 159 3.99 3.91 29.42
C GLU A 159 3.42 2.92 28.39
N VAL A 160 3.34 1.63 28.75
CA VAL A 160 2.77 0.59 27.88
C VAL A 160 1.24 0.60 28.00
N ARG A 161 0.62 1.64 27.45
CA ARG A 161 -0.84 1.77 27.36
C ARG A 161 -1.25 1.97 25.91
N ALA A 162 -1.67 0.88 25.27
CA ALA A 162 -2.12 0.89 23.88
C ALA A 162 -3.31 1.84 23.69
N ASP A 163 -4.28 1.84 24.61
CA ASP A 163 -5.50 2.64 24.52
C ASP A 163 -5.20 4.14 24.34
N LYS A 164 -4.29 4.68 25.15
CA LYS A 164 -3.90 6.10 25.05
C LYS A 164 -3.21 6.44 23.72
N ILE A 165 -2.38 5.52 23.22
CA ILE A 165 -1.72 5.70 21.93
C ILE A 165 -2.75 5.66 20.80
N LEU A 166 -3.73 4.77 20.89
CA LEU A 166 -4.84 4.66 19.94
C LEU A 166 -5.75 5.89 19.96
N GLU A 167 -6.04 6.46 21.13
CA GLU A 167 -6.77 7.72 21.27
C GLU A 167 -6.06 8.87 20.53
N CYS A 168 -4.74 9.03 20.72
CA CYS A 168 -3.97 10.04 20.00
C CYS A 168 -4.00 9.81 18.48
N ILE A 169 -3.92 8.56 18.03
CA ILE A 169 -4.03 8.21 16.61
C ILE A 169 -5.42 8.51 16.05
N ASP A 170 -6.48 8.29 16.84
CA ASP A 170 -7.85 8.58 16.43
C ASP A 170 -8.14 10.08 16.30
N GLU A 171 -7.60 10.88 17.21
CA GLU A 171 -7.65 12.34 17.09
C GLU A 171 -6.91 12.82 15.83
N GLU A 172 -5.72 12.28 15.57
CA GLU A 172 -4.93 12.66 14.40
C GLU A 172 -5.57 12.18 13.08
N LEU A 173 -6.19 11.00 13.08
CA LEU A 173 -6.94 10.48 11.94
C LEU A 173 -8.10 11.38 11.59
N LYS A 174 -8.85 11.85 12.58
CA LYS A 174 -9.97 12.79 12.36
C LYS A 174 -9.47 14.10 11.75
N LYS A 175 -8.41 14.69 12.31
CA LYS A 175 -7.80 15.92 11.76
C LYS A 175 -7.32 15.73 10.32
N SER A 176 -6.61 14.63 10.05
CA SER A 176 -6.10 14.34 8.71
C SER A 176 -7.23 14.13 7.69
N GLN A 177 -8.36 13.56 8.10
CA GLN A 177 -9.56 13.41 7.26
C GLN A 177 -10.27 14.75 7.03
N GLU A 178 -10.40 15.57 8.06
CA GLU A 178 -10.99 16.92 7.96
C GLU A 178 -10.15 17.84 7.07
N GLU A 179 -8.82 17.79 7.19
CA GLU A 179 -7.92 18.52 6.30
C GLU A 179 -8.09 18.09 4.84
N GLN A 180 -8.26 16.78 4.57
CA GLN A 180 -8.57 16.32 3.22
C GLN A 180 -9.89 16.88 2.69
N LEU A 181 -10.91 17.02 3.53
CA LEU A 181 -12.20 17.60 3.11
C LEU A 181 -12.10 19.10 2.84
N LEU A 182 -11.19 19.82 3.50
CA LEU A 182 -11.00 21.26 3.30
C LEU A 182 -10.31 21.61 1.96
N TYR A 183 -9.54 20.67 1.40
CA TYR A 183 -8.82 20.84 0.13
C TYR A 183 -9.57 20.28 -1.09
N ASN A 184 -10.73 19.64 -0.90
CA ASN A 184 -11.60 19.13 -1.97
C ASN A 184 -12.78 20.07 -2.24
#